data_AF-A0A9E3G6Y6-F1
#
_entry.id   AF-A0A9E3G6Y6-F1
#
_cell.length_a   1.000
_cell.length_b   1.000
_cell.length_c   1.000
_cell.angle_alpha   90.00
_cell.angle_beta   90.00
_cell.angle_gamma   90.00
#
_symmetry.space_group_name_H-M   'P 1'
#
loop_
_entity.id
_entity.type
_entity.pdbx_description
1 polymer ?
#
loop_
_entity_poly.entity_id
_entity_poly.type
_entity_poly.pdbx_seq_one_letter_code
_entity_poly.pdbx_strand_id
1 'polypeptide(L)'
;MKLDRNSKRAAPEALEWATRLAARLRVIQASFNDQSPEVRSGFLLEEIQRETKAVPESDRGEFLDALSLLFPTVDTAPPPPPPPEKPAPLSTVGLVDALIEKFQGATAEERSLIHDRLRAAGLLVTVSEPPTIPAELRGKLGLRPEEPLDPERYRKLFVTLAELVLTLDHVIWSIWRKLAPKSALKRESTDQFRMLLGRYLQGDREVASYQIAQFLERTRQLTVALVSGFGSAGEAFARWYLSSYAPQKIRSSVETGSYGFLANVEQRCWRRYVELAEGLNGPLIEEQLANGVVSYVEELTAKPDTRKS
;
A
#
# COMPACT_ATOMS: atom_id res chain seq x y z
N MET A 1 76.53 -16.26 -15.85
CA MET A 1 75.92 -16.23 -14.50
C MET A 1 77.04 -16.40 -13.47
N LYS A 2 77.61 -15.29 -13.01
CA LYS A 2 78.51 -15.23 -11.86
C LYS A 2 77.73 -14.57 -10.74
N LEU A 3 77.36 -15.35 -9.74
CA LEU A 3 76.95 -14.88 -8.43
C LEU A 3 77.68 -15.76 -7.42
N ASP A 4 78.26 -15.07 -6.47
CA ASP A 4 79.50 -15.40 -5.80
C ASP A 4 79.43 -16.58 -4.84
N ARG A 5 80.52 -17.36 -4.86
CA ARG A 5 80.88 -18.39 -3.88
C ARG A 5 81.42 -17.79 -2.57
N ASN A 6 80.86 -16.68 -2.09
CA ASN A 6 81.34 -15.96 -0.90
C ASN A 6 80.21 -15.68 0.08
N SER A 7 79.92 -16.68 0.94
CA SER A 7 79.63 -16.52 2.38
C SER A 7 79.36 -17.90 2.97
N LYS A 8 80.34 -18.80 2.84
CA LYS A 8 80.42 -20.06 3.59
C LYS A 8 81.31 -19.83 4.80
N ARG A 9 80.67 -19.43 5.90
CA ARG A 9 80.98 -19.66 7.32
C ARG A 9 80.27 -18.55 8.08
N ALA A 10 79.16 -18.89 8.74
CA ALA A 10 78.65 -18.00 9.79
C ALA A 10 79.82 -17.70 10.74
N ALA A 11 80.01 -16.44 11.11
CA ALA A 11 81.00 -16.08 12.11
C ALA A 11 80.82 -16.97 13.35
N PRO A 12 81.90 -17.39 14.04
CA PRO A 12 81.78 -18.26 15.23
C PRO A 12 80.79 -17.69 16.26
N GLU A 13 80.72 -16.37 16.37
CA GLU A 13 79.76 -15.63 17.20
C GLU A 13 78.30 -15.86 16.79
N ALA A 14 77.99 -15.91 15.49
CA ALA A 14 76.64 -16.17 14.98
C ALA A 14 76.18 -17.60 15.30
N LEU A 15 77.08 -18.57 15.22
CA LEU A 15 76.78 -19.97 15.57
C LEU A 15 76.58 -20.15 17.08
N GLU A 16 77.38 -19.49 17.91
CA GLU A 16 77.19 -19.51 19.37
C GLU A 16 75.88 -18.86 19.80
N TRP A 17 75.53 -17.72 19.19
CA TRP A 17 74.24 -17.08 19.39
C TRP A 17 73.08 -18.00 18.98
N ALA A 18 73.17 -18.57 17.77
CA ALA A 18 72.16 -19.48 17.24
C ALA A 18 71.97 -20.72 18.13
N THR A 19 73.06 -21.30 18.64
CA THR A 19 73.01 -22.48 19.52
C THR A 19 72.32 -22.16 20.85
N ARG A 20 72.62 -20.99 21.43
CA ARG A 20 72.00 -20.53 22.68
C ARG A 20 70.52 -20.24 22.50
N LEU A 21 70.14 -19.54 21.43
CA LEU A 21 68.75 -19.26 21.11
C LEU A 21 68.00 -20.56 20.79
N ALA A 22 68.57 -21.47 20.01
CA ALA A 22 67.95 -22.76 19.70
C ALA A 22 67.67 -23.59 20.97
N ALA A 23 68.59 -23.61 21.93
CA ALA A 23 68.37 -24.28 23.22
C ALA A 23 67.16 -23.68 23.97
N ARG A 24 67.04 -22.34 24.00
CA ARG A 24 65.91 -21.65 24.65
C ARG A 24 64.59 -21.91 23.93
N LEU A 25 64.57 -21.84 22.60
CA LEU A 25 63.39 -22.11 21.80
C LEU A 25 62.88 -23.55 22.02
N ARG A 26 63.78 -24.53 22.13
CA ARG A 26 63.39 -25.92 22.47
C ARG A 26 62.78 -26.03 23.87
N VAL A 27 63.31 -25.29 24.85
CA VAL A 27 62.74 -25.24 26.22
C VAL A 27 61.35 -24.61 26.21
N ILE A 28 61.15 -23.51 25.47
CA ILE A 28 59.83 -22.89 25.30
C ILE A 28 58.87 -23.87 24.62
N GLN A 29 59.30 -24.50 23.53
CA GLN A 29 58.48 -25.48 22.83
C GLN A 29 58.06 -26.65 23.72
N ALA A 30 58.94 -27.14 24.60
CA ALA A 30 58.63 -28.18 25.57
C ALA A 30 57.68 -27.67 26.69
N SER A 31 57.90 -26.45 27.18
CA SER A 31 57.12 -25.87 28.30
C SER A 31 55.69 -25.50 27.89
N PHE A 32 55.46 -25.23 26.61
CA PHE A 32 54.17 -24.83 26.04
C PHE A 32 53.55 -25.92 25.16
N ASN A 33 53.90 -27.20 25.37
CA ASN A 33 53.41 -28.31 24.56
C ASN A 33 51.90 -28.56 24.73
N ASP A 34 51.32 -28.17 25.86
CA ASP A 34 49.88 -28.31 26.16
C ASP A 34 49.03 -27.13 25.65
N GLN A 35 49.67 -26.08 25.13
CA GLN A 35 49.00 -24.88 24.60
C GLN A 35 48.73 -25.00 23.11
N SER A 36 47.77 -24.20 22.62
CA SER A 36 47.41 -24.16 21.19
C SER A 36 48.61 -23.74 20.32
N PRO A 37 48.65 -24.17 19.04
CA PRO A 37 49.76 -23.85 18.15
C PRO A 37 49.92 -22.34 17.90
N GLU A 38 48.83 -21.58 17.91
CA GLU A 38 48.83 -20.11 17.76
C GLU A 38 49.52 -19.46 18.97
N VAL A 39 49.17 -19.87 20.19
CA VAL A 39 49.80 -19.34 21.41
C VAL A 39 51.28 -19.71 21.46
N ARG A 40 51.63 -20.95 21.10
CA ARG A 40 53.02 -21.44 21.07
C ARG A 40 53.88 -20.68 20.06
N SER A 41 53.37 -20.45 18.86
CA SER A 41 54.07 -19.68 17.82
C SER A 41 54.27 -18.21 18.20
N GLY A 42 53.31 -17.61 18.89
CA GLY A 42 53.45 -16.27 19.46
C GLY A 42 54.67 -16.14 20.38
N PHE A 43 54.80 -17.04 21.37
CA PHE A 43 55.94 -17.01 22.29
C PHE A 43 57.28 -17.26 21.61
N LEU A 44 57.33 -18.17 20.62
CA LEU A 44 58.57 -18.42 19.86
C LEU A 44 58.97 -17.19 19.03
N LEU A 45 58.01 -16.51 18.41
CA LEU A 45 58.28 -15.28 17.65
C LEU A 45 58.74 -14.14 18.55
N GLU A 46 58.11 -13.94 19.70
CA GLU A 46 58.54 -12.94 20.68
C GLU A 46 59.97 -13.19 21.16
N GLU A 47 60.33 -14.45 21.42
CA GLU A 47 61.67 -14.83 21.84
C GLU A 47 62.72 -14.54 20.76
N ILE A 48 62.43 -14.91 19.51
CA ILE A 48 63.31 -14.63 18.36
C ILE A 48 63.45 -13.13 18.18
N GLN A 49 62.35 -12.38 18.15
CA GLN A 49 62.38 -10.93 17.99
C GLN A 49 63.17 -10.23 19.10
N ARG A 50 63.06 -10.70 20.35
CA ARG A 50 63.81 -10.13 21.48
C ARG A 50 65.31 -10.30 21.30
N GLU A 51 65.76 -11.48 20.93
CA GLU A 51 67.18 -11.78 20.77
C GLU A 51 67.76 -11.17 19.47
N THR A 52 66.95 -11.07 18.41
CA THR A 52 67.35 -10.42 17.15
C THR A 52 67.49 -8.90 17.29
N LYS A 53 66.80 -8.26 18.24
CA LYS A 53 66.98 -6.82 18.55
C LYS A 53 68.38 -6.49 19.07
N ALA A 54 69.06 -7.45 19.71
CA ALA A 54 70.43 -7.27 20.21
C ALA A 54 71.50 -7.41 19.11
N VAL A 55 71.12 -7.87 17.92
CA VAL A 55 72.01 -8.05 16.76
C VAL A 55 71.93 -6.82 15.83
N PRO A 56 73.07 -6.26 15.38
CA PRO A 56 73.11 -5.18 14.40
C PRO A 56 72.33 -5.52 13.12
N GLU A 57 71.64 -4.54 12.53
CA GLU A 57 70.74 -4.80 11.39
C GLU A 57 71.45 -5.38 10.17
N SER A 58 72.72 -5.03 9.95
CA SER A 58 73.57 -5.54 8.87
C SER A 58 73.84 -7.04 8.98
N ASP A 59 73.84 -7.58 10.20
CA ASP A 59 74.35 -8.93 10.50
C ASP A 59 73.21 -9.91 10.80
N ARG A 60 71.97 -9.41 10.96
CA ARG A 60 70.78 -10.23 11.29
C ARG A 60 70.57 -11.39 10.32
N GLY A 61 70.86 -11.20 9.03
CA GLY A 61 70.75 -12.26 8.03
C GLY A 61 71.63 -13.47 8.37
N GLU A 62 72.90 -13.23 8.69
CA GLU A 62 73.86 -14.29 9.00
C GLU A 62 73.51 -15.04 10.29
N PHE A 63 72.99 -14.33 11.30
CA PHE A 63 72.56 -14.92 12.56
C PHE A 63 71.30 -15.77 12.41
N LEU A 64 70.33 -15.34 11.59
CA LEU A 64 69.12 -16.10 11.29
C LEU A 64 69.43 -17.34 10.43
N ASP A 65 70.34 -17.23 9.48
CA ASP A 65 70.81 -18.38 8.68
C ASP A 65 71.52 -19.42 9.57
N ALA A 66 72.32 -18.99 10.55
CA ALA A 66 72.93 -19.89 11.52
C ALA A 66 71.88 -20.59 12.41
N LEU A 67 70.79 -19.89 12.76
CA LEU A 67 69.68 -20.47 13.52
C LEU A 67 68.91 -21.50 12.71
N SER A 68 68.62 -21.24 11.43
CA SER A 68 67.88 -22.18 10.59
C SER A 68 68.61 -23.51 10.40
N LEU A 69 69.94 -23.51 10.42
CA LEU A 69 70.73 -24.76 10.37
C LEU A 69 70.51 -25.68 11.57
N LEU A 70 70.05 -25.16 12.71
CA LEU A 70 69.85 -25.92 13.95
C LEU A 70 68.43 -26.49 14.11
N PHE A 71 67.53 -26.16 13.19
CA PHE A 71 66.17 -26.68 13.12
C PHE A 71 65.97 -27.39 11.78
N PRO A 72 66.04 -28.74 11.74
CA PRO A 72 65.84 -29.45 10.49
C PRO A 72 64.44 -29.15 9.95
N THR A 73 64.37 -28.54 8.77
CA THR A 73 63.13 -28.47 8.00
C THR A 73 62.82 -29.89 7.58
N VAL A 74 61.82 -30.52 8.19
CA VAL A 74 61.27 -31.77 7.67
C VAL A 74 60.79 -31.45 6.26
N ASP A 75 61.46 -32.03 5.26
CA ASP A 75 61.07 -31.94 3.85
C ASP A 75 59.58 -32.26 3.73
N THR A 76 58.81 -31.26 3.28
CA THR A 76 57.42 -31.35 2.84
C THR A 76 56.49 -32.17 3.74
N ALA A 77 55.88 -31.50 4.72
CA ALA A 77 54.56 -31.94 5.16
C ALA A 77 53.65 -32.04 3.92
N PRO A 78 52.87 -33.12 3.73
CA PRO A 78 51.89 -33.19 2.66
C PRO A 78 50.98 -31.96 2.76
N PRO A 79 50.56 -31.37 1.62
CA PRO A 79 49.73 -30.16 1.65
C PRO A 79 48.53 -30.40 2.57
N PRO A 80 48.18 -29.45 3.44
CA PRO A 80 46.95 -29.56 4.22
C PRO A 80 45.80 -29.84 3.25
N PRO A 81 44.83 -30.72 3.60
CA PRO A 81 43.65 -30.89 2.77
C PRO A 81 43.09 -29.50 2.45
N PRO A 82 42.68 -29.25 1.19
CA PRO A 82 42.15 -27.94 0.83
C PRO A 82 41.11 -27.54 1.87
N PRO A 83 41.12 -26.29 2.37
CA PRO A 83 40.03 -25.81 3.22
C PRO A 83 38.74 -26.18 2.49
N PRO A 84 37.72 -26.74 3.18
CA PRO A 84 36.48 -27.15 2.52
C PRO A 84 36.06 -25.99 1.64
N GLU A 85 36.02 -26.25 0.33
CA GLU A 85 35.59 -25.28 -0.67
C GLU A 85 34.32 -24.68 -0.10
N LYS A 86 34.36 -23.39 0.26
CA LYS A 86 33.12 -22.68 0.56
C LYS A 86 32.28 -22.89 -0.69
N PRO A 87 31.15 -23.62 -0.61
CA PRO A 87 30.37 -23.89 -1.80
C PRO A 87 30.12 -22.55 -2.47
N ALA A 88 30.40 -22.48 -3.77
CA ALA A 88 30.21 -21.27 -4.55
C ALA A 88 28.84 -20.68 -4.17
N PRO A 89 28.75 -19.38 -3.87
CA PRO A 89 27.50 -18.78 -3.43
C PRO A 89 26.43 -19.17 -4.44
N LEU A 90 25.45 -19.96 -3.97
CA LEU A 90 24.35 -20.42 -4.80
C LEU A 90 23.76 -19.20 -5.49
N SER A 91 23.53 -19.32 -6.81
CA SER A 91 22.80 -18.28 -7.53
C SER A 91 21.45 -18.04 -6.86
N THR A 92 20.86 -16.86 -7.03
CA THR A 92 19.54 -16.55 -6.43
C THR A 92 18.50 -17.62 -6.76
N VAL A 93 18.55 -18.19 -7.97
CA VAL A 93 17.68 -19.31 -8.39
C VAL A 93 18.05 -20.60 -7.66
N GLY A 94 19.34 -20.93 -7.55
CA GLY A 94 19.78 -22.11 -6.79
C GLY A 94 19.46 -22.06 -5.29
N LEU A 95 19.38 -20.86 -4.69
CA LEU A 95 18.90 -20.67 -3.32
C LEU A 95 17.40 -20.95 -3.20
N VAL A 96 16.61 -20.56 -4.21
CA VAL A 96 15.17 -20.85 -4.24
C VAL A 96 14.93 -22.36 -4.40
N ASP A 97 15.67 -23.03 -5.28
CA ASP A 97 15.56 -24.48 -5.47
C ASP A 97 15.97 -25.24 -4.20
N ALA A 98 17.08 -24.86 -3.55
CA ALA A 98 17.50 -25.44 -2.29
C ALA A 98 16.50 -25.18 -1.15
N LEU A 99 15.84 -24.01 -1.15
CA LEU A 99 14.76 -23.72 -0.21
C LEU A 99 13.55 -24.62 -0.46
N ILE A 100 13.15 -24.82 -1.72
CA ILE A 100 12.02 -25.69 -2.10
C ILE A 100 12.30 -27.14 -1.66
N GLU A 101 13.50 -27.65 -1.93
CA GLU A 101 13.89 -29.00 -1.55
C GLU A 101 13.84 -29.19 -0.03
N LYS A 102 14.39 -28.25 0.75
CA LYS A 102 14.31 -28.29 2.22
C LYS A 102 12.88 -28.13 2.73
N PHE A 103 12.05 -27.33 2.06
CA PHE A 103 10.67 -27.09 2.46
C PHE A 103 9.80 -28.37 2.33
N GLN A 104 10.09 -29.24 1.36
CA GLN A 104 9.40 -30.52 1.20
C GLN A 104 9.64 -31.47 2.38
N GLY A 105 10.83 -31.44 2.99
CA GLY A 105 11.16 -32.23 4.18
C GLY A 105 10.79 -31.58 5.52
N ALA A 106 10.45 -30.29 5.54
CA ALA A 106 10.20 -29.54 6.76
C ALA A 106 8.89 -29.95 7.47
N THR A 107 8.90 -29.86 8.80
CA THR A 107 7.72 -30.08 9.65
C THR A 107 6.68 -28.97 9.50
N ALA A 108 5.45 -29.20 9.96
CA ALA A 108 4.37 -28.20 9.87
C ALA A 108 4.72 -26.88 10.58
N GLU A 109 5.41 -26.94 11.72
CA GLU A 109 5.86 -25.77 12.47
C GLU A 109 6.96 -25.01 11.74
N GLU A 110 7.96 -25.71 11.20
CA GLU A 110 9.04 -25.09 10.40
C GLU A 110 8.51 -24.44 9.12
N ARG A 111 7.55 -25.09 8.46
CA ARG A 111 6.87 -24.51 7.28
C ARG A 111 6.12 -23.22 7.64
N SER A 112 5.43 -23.19 8.78
CA SER A 112 4.78 -21.97 9.27
C SER A 112 5.78 -20.85 9.52
N LEU A 113 6.90 -21.15 10.18
CA LEU A 113 7.94 -20.16 10.49
C LEU A 113 8.59 -19.60 9.20
N ILE A 114 8.88 -20.46 8.23
CA ILE A 114 9.42 -20.05 6.93
C ILE A 114 8.42 -19.18 6.19
N HIS A 115 7.13 -19.56 6.19
CA HIS A 115 6.06 -18.77 5.59
C HIS A 115 5.97 -17.37 6.21
N ASP A 116 6.01 -17.25 7.53
CA ASP A 116 5.97 -15.95 8.20
C ASP A 116 7.21 -15.09 7.92
N ARG A 117 8.39 -15.70 7.80
CA ARG A 117 9.62 -14.98 7.43
C ARG A 117 9.60 -14.49 5.99
N LEU A 118 9.13 -15.32 5.05
CA LEU A 118 8.99 -14.93 3.65
C LEU A 118 7.92 -13.86 3.46
N ARG A 119 6.83 -13.91 4.25
CA ARG A 119 5.82 -12.85 4.32
C ARG A 119 6.40 -11.56 4.88
N ALA A 120 7.14 -11.61 5.98
CA ALA A 120 7.81 -10.44 6.57
C ALA A 120 8.85 -9.80 5.63
N ALA A 121 9.48 -10.61 4.78
CA ALA A 121 10.39 -10.16 3.73
C ALA A 121 9.67 -9.61 2.47
N GLY A 122 8.33 -9.63 2.42
CA GLY A 122 7.55 -9.16 1.28
C GLY A 122 7.63 -10.06 0.03
N LEU A 123 8.17 -11.28 0.17
CA LEU A 123 8.36 -12.23 -0.93
C LEU A 123 7.14 -13.12 -1.16
N LEU A 124 6.28 -13.26 -0.14
CA LEU A 124 4.98 -13.88 -0.29
C LEU A 124 3.91 -12.80 -0.39
N VAL A 125 3.34 -12.66 -1.59
CA VAL A 125 1.99 -12.14 -1.72
C VAL A 125 1.12 -13.20 -1.08
N THR A 126 0.53 -12.91 0.08
CA THR A 126 -0.52 -13.77 0.63
C THR A 126 -1.54 -13.97 -0.46
N VAL A 127 -1.69 -15.20 -0.94
CA VAL A 127 -2.87 -15.59 -1.69
C VAL A 127 -4.01 -15.34 -0.72
N SER A 128 -4.67 -14.19 -0.91
CA SER A 128 -5.82 -13.81 -0.09
C SER A 128 -6.75 -15.00 -0.12
N GLU A 129 -7.22 -15.42 1.05
CA GLU A 129 -8.33 -16.36 1.11
C GLU A 129 -9.41 -15.90 0.12
N PRO A 130 -10.03 -16.84 -0.62
CA PRO A 130 -11.03 -16.48 -1.61
C PRO A 130 -12.08 -15.62 -0.92
N PRO A 131 -12.44 -14.45 -1.50
CA PRO A 131 -13.30 -13.49 -0.83
C PRO A 131 -14.62 -14.14 -0.44
N THR A 132 -14.92 -14.16 0.85
CA THR A 132 -16.17 -14.73 1.37
C THR A 132 -17.28 -13.70 1.26
N ILE A 133 -18.31 -14.02 0.48
CA ILE A 133 -19.52 -13.21 0.37
C ILE A 133 -20.48 -13.62 1.50
N PRO A 134 -21.04 -12.66 2.27
CA PRO A 134 -22.06 -12.93 3.29
C PRO A 134 -23.27 -13.70 2.72
N ALA A 135 -23.85 -14.61 3.51
CA ALA A 135 -24.96 -15.46 3.09
C ALA A 135 -26.16 -14.67 2.54
N GLU A 136 -26.48 -13.52 3.15
CA GLU A 136 -27.55 -12.63 2.69
C GLU A 136 -27.35 -12.13 1.26
N LEU A 137 -26.11 -11.77 0.91
CA LEU A 137 -25.77 -11.27 -0.42
C LEU A 137 -25.70 -12.42 -1.43
N ARG A 138 -25.25 -13.61 -1.02
CA ARG A 138 -25.32 -14.82 -1.85
C ARG A 138 -26.75 -15.11 -2.31
N GLY A 139 -27.72 -15.05 -1.38
CA GLY A 139 -29.14 -15.23 -1.70
C GLY A 139 -29.66 -14.21 -2.71
N LYS A 140 -29.31 -12.93 -2.54
CA LYS A 140 -29.70 -11.85 -3.48
C LYS A 140 -29.07 -12.00 -4.87
N LEU A 141 -27.88 -12.58 -4.94
CA LEU A 141 -27.17 -12.86 -6.19
C LEU A 141 -27.58 -14.20 -6.83
N GLY A 142 -28.47 -14.98 -6.20
CA GLY A 142 -28.88 -16.30 -6.68
C GLY A 142 -27.78 -17.37 -6.58
N LEU A 143 -26.78 -17.15 -5.72
CA LEU A 143 -25.66 -18.06 -5.52
C LEU A 143 -26.00 -19.13 -4.48
N ARG A 144 -25.51 -20.35 -4.68
CA ARG A 144 -25.68 -21.43 -3.69
C ARG A 144 -24.75 -21.21 -2.47
N PRO A 145 -25.15 -21.59 -1.25
CA PRO A 145 -24.40 -21.31 -0.02
C PRO A 145 -22.98 -21.86 0.00
N GLU A 146 -22.71 -22.98 -0.67
CA GLU A 146 -21.41 -23.67 -0.66
C GLU A 146 -20.68 -23.66 -2.01
N GLU A 147 -21.19 -22.92 -2.99
CA GLU A 147 -20.52 -22.86 -4.29
C GLU A 147 -19.25 -21.99 -4.18
N PRO A 148 -18.09 -22.50 -4.65
CA PRO A 148 -16.85 -21.71 -4.67
C PRO A 148 -16.97 -20.57 -5.67
N LEU A 149 -16.43 -19.41 -5.31
CA LEU A 149 -16.42 -18.24 -6.17
C LEU A 149 -15.17 -18.24 -7.04
N ASP A 150 -15.34 -18.01 -8.34
CA ASP A 150 -14.23 -17.73 -9.24
C ASP A 150 -13.64 -16.35 -8.87
N PRO A 151 -12.38 -16.28 -8.38
CA PRO A 151 -11.77 -15.05 -7.89
C PRO A 151 -11.55 -14.03 -9.00
N GLU A 152 -11.29 -14.47 -10.23
CA GLU A 152 -11.06 -13.56 -11.36
C GLU A 152 -12.38 -12.90 -11.78
N ARG A 153 -13.46 -13.68 -11.86
CA ARG A 153 -14.80 -13.14 -12.15
C ARG A 153 -15.31 -12.24 -11.05
N TYR A 154 -15.07 -12.59 -9.78
CA TYR A 154 -15.41 -11.75 -8.64
C TYR A 154 -14.74 -10.38 -8.74
N ARG A 155 -13.43 -10.34 -9.00
CA ARG A 155 -12.68 -9.10 -9.17
C ARG A 155 -13.21 -8.27 -10.33
N LYS A 156 -13.50 -8.89 -11.48
CA LYS A 156 -14.09 -8.20 -12.65
C LYS A 156 -15.45 -7.59 -12.29
N LEU A 157 -16.33 -8.36 -11.64
CA LEU A 157 -17.64 -7.88 -11.20
C LEU A 157 -17.52 -6.70 -10.23
N PHE A 158 -16.62 -6.80 -9.24
CA PHE A 158 -16.37 -5.72 -8.28
C PHE A 158 -15.95 -4.42 -8.98
N VAL A 159 -15.01 -4.50 -9.94
CA VAL A 159 -14.56 -3.33 -10.72
C VAL A 159 -15.73 -2.70 -11.48
N THR A 160 -16.54 -3.50 -12.18
CA THR A 160 -17.70 -2.99 -12.93
C THR A 160 -18.75 -2.37 -12.02
N LEU A 161 -19.05 -2.98 -10.86
CA LEU A 161 -20.00 -2.43 -9.90
C LEU A 161 -19.48 -1.13 -9.27
N ALA A 162 -18.18 -1.07 -8.92
CA ALA A 162 -17.57 0.14 -8.40
C ALA A 162 -17.62 1.29 -9.42
N GLU A 163 -17.32 1.01 -10.69
CA GLU A 163 -17.42 1.99 -11.78
C GLU A 163 -18.86 2.49 -11.98
N LEU A 164 -19.84 1.58 -11.97
CA LEU A 164 -21.26 1.93 -12.04
C LEU A 164 -21.66 2.88 -10.90
N VAL A 165 -21.30 2.55 -9.66
CA VAL A 165 -21.64 3.36 -8.48
C VAL A 165 -20.98 4.74 -8.56
N LEU A 166 -19.69 4.80 -8.91
CA LEU A 166 -18.96 6.07 -9.04
C LEU A 166 -19.52 6.97 -10.16
N THR A 167 -19.89 6.36 -11.28
CA THR A 167 -20.48 7.08 -12.42
C THR A 167 -21.88 7.57 -12.08
N LEU A 168 -22.70 6.71 -11.47
CA LEU A 168 -24.05 7.05 -11.05
C LEU A 168 -24.03 8.21 -10.04
N ASP A 169 -23.19 8.13 -9.01
CA ASP A 169 -23.01 9.21 -8.03
C ASP A 169 -22.61 10.53 -8.70
N HIS A 170 -21.64 10.49 -9.63
CA HIS A 170 -21.23 11.68 -10.37
C HIS A 170 -22.39 12.29 -11.18
N VAL A 171 -23.13 11.47 -11.93
CA VAL A 171 -24.24 11.92 -12.78
C VAL A 171 -25.36 12.52 -11.93
N ILE A 172 -25.77 11.85 -10.86
CA ILE A 172 -26.81 12.31 -9.94
C ILE A 172 -26.47 13.70 -9.38
N TRP A 173 -25.26 13.86 -8.84
CA TRP A 173 -24.85 15.14 -8.27
C TRP A 173 -24.66 16.23 -9.31
N SER A 174 -24.27 15.86 -10.54
CA SER A 174 -24.19 16.80 -11.67
C SER A 174 -25.58 17.32 -12.06
N ILE A 175 -26.57 16.43 -12.16
CA ILE A 175 -27.97 16.79 -12.42
C ILE A 175 -28.50 17.66 -11.28
N TRP A 176 -28.30 17.24 -10.04
CA TRP A 176 -28.77 17.99 -8.87
C TRP A 176 -28.18 19.41 -8.83
N ARG A 177 -26.89 19.58 -9.09
CA ARG A 177 -26.24 20.90 -9.11
C ARG A 177 -26.82 21.81 -10.20
N LYS A 178 -27.20 21.25 -11.36
CA LYS A 178 -27.82 22.00 -12.45
C LYS A 178 -29.26 22.41 -12.09
N LEU A 179 -30.04 21.51 -11.48
CA LEU A 179 -31.42 21.77 -11.09
C LEU A 179 -31.52 22.70 -9.88
N ALA A 180 -30.66 22.54 -8.88
CA ALA A 180 -30.76 23.17 -7.57
C ALA A 180 -29.44 23.85 -7.14
N PRO A 181 -28.90 24.83 -7.89
CA PRO A 181 -27.61 25.44 -7.59
C PRO A 181 -27.58 26.17 -6.24
N LYS A 182 -28.75 26.56 -5.72
CA LYS A 182 -28.92 27.26 -4.43
C LYS A 182 -29.29 26.32 -3.28
N SER A 183 -29.42 25.02 -3.52
CA SER A 183 -29.84 24.08 -2.49
C SER A 183 -28.84 24.01 -1.34
N ALA A 184 -29.37 23.81 -0.13
CA ALA A 184 -28.56 23.45 1.04
C ALA A 184 -27.96 22.04 0.92
N LEU A 185 -28.56 21.17 0.10
CA LEU A 185 -28.07 19.82 -0.17
C LEU A 185 -26.85 19.89 -1.08
N LYS A 186 -25.67 19.95 -0.46
CA LYS A 186 -24.38 19.96 -1.15
C LYS A 186 -23.73 18.58 -1.12
N ARG A 187 -22.99 18.27 -2.19
CA ARG A 187 -22.08 17.14 -2.21
C ARG A 187 -20.85 17.50 -1.37
N GLU A 188 -20.56 16.71 -0.35
CA GLU A 188 -19.23 16.68 0.28
C GLU A 188 -18.22 16.27 -0.80
N SER A 189 -17.14 17.03 -0.97
CA SER A 189 -16.25 17.06 -2.16
C SER A 189 -16.23 15.79 -3.03
N THR A 190 -16.33 15.95 -4.36
CA THR A 190 -16.31 14.83 -5.35
C THR A 190 -15.15 13.87 -5.13
N ASP A 191 -13.99 14.39 -4.71
CA ASP A 191 -12.78 13.59 -4.49
C ASP A 191 -12.81 12.87 -3.14
N GLN A 192 -13.58 13.37 -2.18
CA GLN A 192 -13.66 12.80 -0.83
C GLN A 192 -14.20 11.36 -0.86
N PHE A 193 -15.20 11.05 -1.68
CA PHE A 193 -15.70 9.67 -1.75
C PHE A 193 -14.70 8.70 -2.35
N ARG A 194 -14.03 9.10 -3.45
CA ARG A 194 -13.00 8.29 -4.10
C ARG A 194 -11.82 8.06 -3.15
N MET A 195 -11.39 9.09 -2.45
CA MET A 195 -10.33 9.00 -1.44
C MET A 195 -10.75 8.11 -0.27
N LEU A 196 -11.98 8.25 0.23
CA LEU A 196 -12.51 7.45 1.33
C LEU A 196 -12.57 5.95 0.95
N LEU A 197 -13.06 5.63 -0.25
CA LEU A 197 -13.04 4.27 -0.79
C LEU A 197 -11.61 3.72 -0.93
N GLY A 198 -10.68 4.53 -1.45
CA GLY A 198 -9.28 4.15 -1.60
C GLY A 198 -8.63 3.80 -0.25
N ARG A 199 -8.81 4.67 0.76
CA ARG A 199 -8.33 4.43 2.13
C ARG A 199 -8.97 3.19 2.76
N TYR A 200 -10.28 3.02 2.58
CA TYR A 200 -10.99 1.84 3.06
C TYR A 200 -10.42 0.54 2.47
N LEU A 201 -10.18 0.50 1.15
CA LEU A 201 -9.61 -0.66 0.47
C LEU A 201 -8.15 -0.93 0.85
N GLN A 202 -7.41 0.10 1.27
CA GLN A 202 -6.05 -0.03 1.81
C GLN A 202 -6.03 -0.56 3.26
N GLY A 203 -7.19 -0.78 3.89
CA GLY A 203 -7.30 -1.25 5.27
C GLY A 203 -7.02 -0.16 6.30
N ASP A 204 -7.20 1.11 5.93
CA ASP A 204 -7.06 2.22 6.86
C ASP A 204 -8.13 2.13 7.97
N ARG A 205 -7.66 1.97 9.22
CA ARG A 205 -8.51 1.78 10.40
C ARG A 205 -9.31 3.03 10.78
N GLU A 206 -8.93 4.20 10.28
CA GLU A 206 -9.70 5.43 10.49
C GLU A 206 -10.99 5.47 9.67
N VAL A 207 -11.07 4.66 8.60
CA VAL A 207 -12.24 4.62 7.72
C VAL A 207 -13.15 3.46 8.12
N ALA A 208 -14.22 3.78 8.84
CA ALA A 208 -15.20 2.79 9.26
C ALA A 208 -16.16 2.42 8.12
N SER A 209 -16.59 1.15 8.04
CA SER A 209 -17.56 0.68 7.03
C SER A 209 -18.87 1.47 7.05
N TYR A 210 -19.26 1.99 8.22
CA TYR A 210 -20.43 2.86 8.38
C TYR A 210 -20.33 4.15 7.56
N GLN A 211 -19.14 4.76 7.44
CA GLN A 211 -18.96 5.99 6.66
C GLN A 211 -19.19 5.73 5.15
N ILE A 212 -18.70 4.59 4.65
CA ILE A 212 -18.97 4.15 3.27
C ILE A 212 -20.47 3.92 3.08
N ALA A 213 -21.11 3.21 4.01
CA ALA A 213 -22.55 2.93 3.95
C ALA A 213 -23.39 4.21 3.97
N GLN A 214 -23.06 5.19 4.83
CA GLN A 214 -23.73 6.49 4.87
C GLN A 214 -23.60 7.24 3.55
N PHE A 215 -22.41 7.25 2.94
CA PHE A 215 -22.20 7.92 1.66
C PHE A 215 -23.07 7.28 0.56
N LEU A 216 -23.01 5.96 0.44
CA LEU A 216 -23.81 5.21 -0.53
C LEU A 216 -25.31 5.42 -0.31
N GLU A 217 -25.74 5.46 0.95
CA GLU A 217 -27.14 5.70 1.30
C GLU A 217 -27.60 7.10 0.91
N ARG A 218 -26.76 8.13 1.08
CA ARG A 218 -27.07 9.49 0.63
C ARG A 218 -27.22 9.57 -0.89
N THR A 219 -26.33 8.93 -1.65
CA THR A 219 -26.45 8.85 -3.11
C THR A 219 -27.72 8.11 -3.51
N ARG A 220 -28.03 6.99 -2.84
CA ARG A 220 -29.27 6.22 -3.07
C ARG A 220 -30.51 7.07 -2.81
N GLN A 221 -30.58 7.76 -1.68
CA GLN A 221 -31.70 8.62 -1.31
C GLN A 221 -31.90 9.74 -2.33
N LEU A 222 -30.82 10.42 -2.74
CA LEU A 222 -30.90 11.46 -3.76
C LEU A 222 -31.35 10.90 -5.12
N THR A 223 -30.91 9.69 -5.48
CA THR A 223 -31.38 8.99 -6.70
C THR A 223 -32.89 8.79 -6.66
N VAL A 224 -33.39 8.20 -5.56
CA VAL A 224 -34.82 7.91 -5.36
C VAL A 224 -35.62 9.20 -5.36
N ALA A 225 -35.12 10.23 -4.68
CA ALA A 225 -35.76 11.54 -4.60
C ALA A 225 -35.89 12.19 -5.97
N LEU A 226 -34.82 12.19 -6.78
CA LEU A 226 -34.82 12.75 -8.13
C LEU A 226 -35.80 12.02 -9.04
N VAL A 227 -35.73 10.68 -9.09
CA VAL A 227 -36.62 9.86 -9.93
C VAL A 227 -38.08 10.07 -9.53
N SER A 228 -38.37 10.15 -8.23
CA SER A 228 -39.71 10.41 -7.72
C SER A 228 -40.16 11.85 -8.00
N GLY A 229 -39.25 12.82 -7.88
CA GLY A 229 -39.51 14.24 -8.08
C GLY A 229 -39.98 14.54 -9.50
N PHE A 230 -39.41 13.88 -10.52
CA PHE A 230 -39.88 14.02 -11.90
C PHE A 230 -41.35 13.64 -12.10
N GLY A 231 -41.83 12.59 -11.40
CA GLY A 231 -43.24 12.22 -11.43
C GLY A 231 -44.15 13.30 -10.83
N SER A 232 -43.70 13.95 -9.75
CA SER A 232 -44.47 15.00 -9.05
C SER A 232 -44.42 16.38 -9.74
N ALA A 233 -43.42 16.63 -10.59
CA ALA A 233 -43.17 17.94 -11.20
C ALA A 233 -44.35 18.40 -12.07
N GLY A 234 -44.95 17.49 -12.84
CA GLY A 234 -46.11 17.80 -13.67
C GLY A 234 -47.33 18.23 -12.85
N GLU A 235 -47.58 17.57 -11.71
CA GLU A 235 -48.66 17.95 -10.80
C GLU A 235 -48.39 19.29 -10.11
N ALA A 236 -47.14 19.54 -9.69
CA ALA A 236 -46.74 20.82 -9.13
C ALA A 236 -46.93 21.96 -10.14
N PHE A 237 -46.51 21.74 -11.39
CA PHE A 237 -46.72 22.69 -12.49
C PHE A 237 -48.22 22.90 -12.77
N ALA A 238 -49.01 21.84 -12.86
CA ALA A 238 -50.45 21.95 -13.10
C ALA A 238 -51.15 22.75 -12.00
N ARG A 239 -50.81 22.51 -10.72
CA ARG A 239 -51.32 23.30 -9.60
C ARG A 239 -50.89 24.76 -9.67
N TRP A 240 -49.61 25.02 -9.96
CA TRP A 240 -49.12 26.38 -10.16
C TRP A 240 -49.86 27.09 -11.29
N TYR A 241 -50.01 26.43 -12.44
CA TYR A 241 -50.68 26.95 -13.62
C TYR A 241 -52.15 27.26 -13.33
N LEU A 242 -52.90 26.26 -12.87
CA LEU A 242 -54.32 26.44 -12.52
C LEU A 242 -54.51 27.54 -11.47
N SER A 243 -53.63 27.62 -10.47
CA SER A 243 -53.71 28.69 -9.47
C SER A 243 -53.41 30.07 -10.07
N SER A 244 -52.41 30.19 -10.94
CA SER A 244 -51.94 31.48 -11.48
C SER A 244 -52.87 32.05 -12.54
N TYR A 245 -53.52 31.18 -13.32
CA TYR A 245 -54.48 31.55 -14.36
C TYR A 245 -55.94 31.39 -13.91
N ALA A 246 -56.21 31.07 -12.64
CA ALA A 246 -57.56 31.01 -12.10
C ALA A 246 -58.26 32.37 -12.25
N PRO A 247 -59.48 32.41 -12.81
CA PRO A 247 -60.23 33.66 -12.98
C PRO A 247 -60.40 34.45 -11.68
N GLN A 248 -60.60 33.77 -10.54
CA GLN A 248 -60.73 34.42 -9.23
C GLN A 248 -59.44 35.12 -8.81
N LYS A 249 -58.28 34.49 -9.03
CA LYS A 249 -56.98 35.09 -8.68
C LYS A 249 -56.69 36.30 -9.57
N ILE A 250 -56.93 36.19 -10.87
CA ILE A 250 -56.78 37.31 -11.82
C ILE A 250 -57.67 38.47 -11.38
N ARG A 251 -58.97 38.22 -11.16
CA ARG A 251 -59.91 39.25 -10.72
C ARG A 251 -59.49 39.91 -9.41
N SER A 252 -59.10 39.13 -8.40
CA SER A 252 -58.62 39.67 -7.13
C SER A 252 -57.39 40.56 -7.29
N SER A 253 -56.45 40.20 -8.17
CA SER A 253 -55.24 40.98 -8.45
C SER A 253 -55.53 42.31 -9.16
N VAL A 254 -56.57 42.34 -9.99
CA VAL A 254 -57.02 43.55 -10.68
C VAL A 254 -57.80 44.47 -9.73
N GLU A 255 -58.60 43.91 -8.83
CA GLU A 255 -59.39 44.68 -7.84
C GLU A 255 -58.52 45.30 -6.75
N THR A 256 -57.40 44.65 -6.38
CA THR A 256 -56.41 45.20 -5.43
C THR A 256 -55.32 46.04 -6.09
N GLY A 257 -55.16 45.96 -7.42
CA GLY A 257 -54.13 46.67 -8.16
C GLY A 257 -54.53 48.08 -8.59
N SER A 258 -53.54 48.97 -8.73
CA SER A 258 -53.72 50.35 -9.23
C SER A 258 -53.85 50.43 -10.76
N TYR A 259 -54.60 49.52 -11.39
CA TYR A 259 -54.89 49.62 -12.83
C TYR A 259 -55.97 50.69 -13.03
N GLY A 260 -55.59 51.80 -13.68
CA GLY A 260 -56.34 53.06 -13.81
C GLY A 260 -57.87 52.96 -13.82
N PHE A 261 -58.49 53.88 -13.09
CA PHE A 261 -59.93 53.93 -12.73
C PHE A 261 -60.94 53.96 -13.90
N LEU A 262 -60.49 54.08 -15.16
CA LEU A 262 -61.34 54.37 -16.31
C LEU A 262 -61.74 53.13 -17.14
N ALA A 263 -61.25 51.93 -16.83
CA ALA A 263 -61.55 50.71 -17.59
C ALA A 263 -62.47 49.73 -16.84
N ASN A 264 -63.38 49.06 -17.56
CA ASN A 264 -64.22 47.98 -17.04
C ASN A 264 -63.35 46.86 -16.43
N VAL A 265 -63.79 46.29 -15.31
CA VAL A 265 -63.14 45.18 -14.59
C VAL A 265 -62.82 44.01 -15.54
N GLU A 266 -63.74 43.66 -16.43
CA GLU A 266 -63.53 42.56 -17.40
C GLU A 266 -62.38 42.86 -18.36
N GLN A 267 -62.31 44.08 -18.90
CA GLN A 267 -61.23 44.48 -19.80
C GLN A 267 -59.88 44.46 -19.09
N ARG A 268 -59.84 44.86 -17.81
CA ARG A 268 -58.62 44.79 -16.99
C ARG A 268 -58.22 43.35 -16.68
N CYS A 269 -59.18 42.47 -16.39
CA CYS A 269 -58.94 41.03 -16.19
C CYS A 269 -58.40 40.38 -17.47
N TRP A 270 -58.96 40.72 -18.64
CA TRP A 270 -58.46 40.24 -19.93
C TRP A 270 -57.03 40.70 -20.20
N ARG A 271 -56.73 41.99 -20.02
CA ARG A 271 -55.35 42.50 -20.16
C ARG A 271 -54.39 41.76 -19.23
N ARG A 272 -54.80 41.55 -17.96
CA ARG A 272 -53.97 40.82 -17.00
C ARG A 272 -53.75 39.36 -17.41
N TYR A 273 -54.76 38.70 -17.94
CA TYR A 273 -54.60 37.35 -18.49
C TYR A 273 -53.61 37.32 -19.65
N VAL A 274 -53.71 38.26 -20.60
CA VAL A 274 -52.78 38.36 -21.74
C VAL A 274 -51.36 38.60 -21.25
N GLU A 275 -51.15 39.54 -20.32
CA GLU A 275 -49.83 39.78 -19.69
C GLU A 275 -49.26 38.49 -19.05
N LEU A 276 -50.08 37.74 -18.31
CA LEU A 276 -49.67 36.48 -17.71
C LEU A 276 -49.37 35.42 -18.77
N ALA A 277 -50.17 35.36 -19.84
CA ALA A 277 -50.01 34.39 -20.91
C ALA A 277 -48.79 34.68 -21.79
N GLU A 278 -48.46 35.94 -22.04
CA GLU A 278 -47.23 36.36 -22.73
C GLU A 278 -45.97 35.92 -21.97
N GLY A 279 -46.04 35.90 -20.63
CA GLY A 279 -44.98 35.36 -19.78
C GLY A 279 -44.83 33.83 -19.84
N LEU A 280 -45.84 33.10 -20.32
CA LEU A 280 -45.82 31.63 -20.38
C LEU A 280 -45.03 31.13 -21.58
N ASN A 281 -43.72 31.02 -21.41
CA ASN A 281 -42.80 30.51 -22.41
C ASN A 281 -42.10 29.22 -21.92
N GLY A 282 -41.39 28.55 -22.83
CA GLY A 282 -40.63 27.33 -22.53
C GLY A 282 -39.72 27.46 -21.30
N PRO A 283 -38.86 28.49 -21.21
CA PRO A 283 -37.99 28.71 -20.06
C PRO A 283 -38.73 28.80 -18.72
N LEU A 284 -39.86 29.51 -18.66
CA LEU A 284 -40.66 29.60 -17.43
C LEU A 284 -41.23 28.23 -17.04
N ILE A 285 -41.74 27.46 -18.02
CA ILE A 285 -42.29 26.12 -17.76
C ILE A 285 -41.18 25.20 -17.24
N GLU A 286 -40.01 25.20 -17.87
CA GLU A 286 -38.85 24.43 -17.43
C GLU A 286 -38.42 24.82 -16.02
N GLU A 287 -38.38 26.11 -15.71
CA GLU A 287 -38.08 26.62 -14.36
C GLU A 287 -39.10 26.13 -13.33
N GLN A 288 -40.40 26.21 -13.63
CA GLN A 288 -41.44 25.75 -12.69
C GLN A 288 -41.40 24.23 -12.48
N LEU A 289 -41.14 23.46 -13.53
CA LEU A 289 -40.96 22.01 -13.43
C LEU A 289 -39.71 21.68 -12.59
N ALA A 290 -38.59 22.34 -12.85
CA ALA A 290 -37.36 22.17 -12.06
C ALA A 290 -37.61 22.53 -10.59
N ASN A 291 -38.25 23.67 -10.31
CA ASN A 291 -38.60 24.07 -8.95
C ASN A 291 -39.50 23.05 -8.24
N GLY A 292 -40.43 22.44 -8.97
CA GLY A 292 -41.25 21.33 -8.46
C GLY A 292 -40.41 20.12 -8.06
N VAL A 293 -39.49 19.68 -8.92
CA VAL A 293 -38.55 18.59 -8.62
C VAL A 293 -37.68 18.93 -7.40
N VAL A 294 -37.10 20.13 -7.37
CA VAL A 294 -36.21 20.57 -6.28
C VAL A 294 -36.95 20.59 -4.95
N SER A 295 -38.14 21.18 -4.91
CA SER A 295 -38.96 21.25 -3.70
C SER A 295 -39.30 19.85 -3.17
N TYR A 296 -39.65 18.92 -4.06
CA TYR A 296 -39.94 17.54 -3.68
C TYR A 296 -38.71 16.81 -3.13
N VAL A 297 -37.55 16.97 -3.79
CA VAL A 297 -36.30 16.34 -3.37
C VAL A 297 -35.85 16.87 -2.01
N GLU A 298 -35.90 18.19 -1.80
CA GLU A 298 -35.54 18.81 -0.53
C GLU A 298 -36.47 18.37 0.61
N GLU A 299 -37.78 18.26 0.34
CA GLU A 299 -38.74 17.77 1.35
C GLU A 299 -38.48 16.31 1.73
N LEU A 300 -38.22 15.44 0.74
CA LEU A 300 -37.99 14.01 0.97
C LEU A 300 -36.69 13.74 1.71
N THR A 301 -35.64 14.51 1.41
CA THR A 301 -34.31 14.34 2.02
C THR A 301 -34.17 15.07 3.36
N ALA A 302 -34.99 16.09 3.63
CA ALA A 302 -35.05 16.76 4.93
C ALA A 302 -35.82 15.96 5.99
N LYS A 303 -36.77 15.12 5.58
CA LYS A 303 -37.52 14.24 6.49
C LYS A 303 -36.68 12.99 6.79
N PRO A 304 -36.22 12.75 8.02
CA PRO A 304 -35.60 11.48 8.37
C PRO A 304 -36.61 10.36 8.14
N ASP A 305 -36.17 9.28 7.51
CA ASP A 305 -36.98 8.17 7.03
C ASP A 305 -37.79 7.53 8.18
N THR A 306 -39.05 7.94 8.35
CA THR A 306 -39.95 7.39 9.38
C THR A 306 -40.53 6.03 8.97
N ARG A 307 -40.13 5.48 7.81
CA ARG A 307 -40.56 4.14 7.34
C ARG A 307 -39.57 3.05 7.78
N LYS A 308 -39.42 2.91 9.09
CA LYS A 308 -38.98 1.65 9.71
C LYS A 308 -39.92 1.33 10.86
N SER A 309 -41.04 0.72 10.50
CA SER A 309 -41.95 0.00 11.39
C SER A 309 -42.55 -1.15 10.59
#